data_AF-A0A2A4TUN1-F1
#
_entry.id   AF-A0A2A4TUN1-F1
#
_cell.length_a   1.000
_cell.length_b   1.000
_cell.length_c   1.000
_cell.angle_alpha   90.00
_cell.angle_beta   90.00
_cell.angle_gamma   90.00
#
_symmetry.space_group_name_H-M   'P 1'
#
loop_
_entity.id
_entity.type
_entity.pdbx_description
1 polymer ?
#
loop_
_entity_poly.entity_id
_entity_poly.type
_entity_poly.pdbx_seq_one_letter_code
_entity_poly.pdbx_strand_id
1 'polypeptide(L)'
;MMKTIANIQNIAWEFLKLNPEYKADYRSNASRSKRINTPASLTIHKQSSSDLSALKWGLFAYRCPSRLTSPFWSIAPTLEAEISSHGTPALLPMLHNVGSTASGLLLLNGDLLLKIENPISAIQVRIKDGLGFNDTSSLVLRLPLNDKLPSQLLHGLELFNAVTGQQAKKIAHATKRIMTNFLLSLNISLRALTIAR
;
A
#
# COMPACT_ATOMS: atom_id res chain seq x y z
N MET A 1 -4.58 6.11 -28.95
CA MET A 1 -4.05 6.68 -27.69
C MET A 1 -4.86 6.07 -26.54
N MET A 2 -4.33 5.04 -25.86
CA MET A 2 -5.07 4.37 -24.77
C MET A 2 -5.17 5.33 -23.58
N LYS A 3 -6.41 5.61 -23.13
CA LYS A 3 -6.65 6.30 -21.85
C LYS A 3 -6.04 5.45 -20.74
N THR A 4 -4.91 5.91 -20.18
CA THR A 4 -4.33 5.28 -19.00
C THR A 4 -5.36 5.42 -17.87
N ILE A 5 -5.91 4.30 -17.41
CA ILE A 5 -6.81 4.27 -16.26
C ILE A 5 -5.95 4.67 -15.05
N ALA A 6 -6.10 5.93 -14.62
CA ALA A 6 -5.44 6.41 -13.41
C ALA A 6 -5.93 5.59 -12.21
N ASN A 7 -5.02 5.19 -11.32
CA ASN A 7 -5.42 4.42 -10.14
C ASN A 7 -6.43 5.23 -9.27
N ILE A 8 -7.35 4.53 -8.60
CA ILE A 8 -8.46 5.14 -7.84
C ILE A 8 -7.99 6.09 -6.73
N GLN A 9 -6.84 5.83 -6.10
CA GLN A 9 -6.27 6.70 -5.06
C GLN A 9 -5.79 8.04 -5.64
N ASN A 10 -5.28 8.04 -6.89
CA ASN A 10 -4.93 9.29 -7.59
C ASN A 10 -6.19 10.07 -7.95
N ILE A 11 -7.24 9.41 -8.40
CA ILE A 11 -8.53 10.06 -8.66
C ILE A 11 -9.09 10.68 -7.38
N ALA A 12 -9.17 9.91 -6.28
CA ALA A 12 -9.61 10.39 -4.99
C ALA A 12 -8.79 11.60 -4.50
N TRP A 13 -7.48 11.60 -4.78
CA TRP A 13 -6.60 12.72 -4.46
C TRP A 13 -6.92 13.96 -5.30
N GLU A 14 -7.13 13.82 -6.61
CA GLU A 14 -7.55 14.93 -7.47
C GLU A 14 -8.83 15.59 -6.96
N PHE A 15 -9.82 14.82 -6.50
CA PHE A 15 -11.03 15.36 -5.90
C PHE A 15 -10.77 16.05 -4.56
N LEU A 16 -10.03 15.41 -3.64
CA LEU A 16 -9.77 15.99 -2.31
C LEU A 16 -9.00 17.31 -2.41
N LYS A 17 -8.06 17.43 -3.37
CA LYS A 17 -7.34 18.67 -3.64
C LYS A 17 -8.24 19.84 -4.02
N LEU A 18 -9.43 19.60 -4.55
CA LEU A 18 -10.37 20.66 -4.92
C LEU A 18 -11.20 21.14 -3.74
N ASN A 19 -11.30 20.35 -2.67
CA ASN A 19 -12.08 20.69 -1.49
C ASN A 19 -11.46 21.91 -0.74
N PRO A 20 -12.19 23.04 -0.61
CA PRO A 20 -11.68 24.24 0.05
C PRO A 20 -11.45 24.04 1.55
N GLU A 21 -12.25 23.21 2.22
CA GLU A 21 -12.09 22.90 3.65
C GLU A 21 -10.82 22.10 3.89
N TYR A 22 -10.51 21.13 3.01
CA TYR A 22 -9.24 20.41 3.07
C TYR A 22 -8.04 21.36 2.89
N LYS A 23 -8.13 22.30 1.94
CA LYS A 23 -7.06 23.30 1.72
C LYS A 23 -6.87 24.20 2.94
N ALA A 24 -7.95 24.67 3.56
CA ALA A 24 -7.91 25.50 4.76
C ALA A 24 -7.30 24.70 5.93
N ASP A 25 -7.79 23.49 6.16
CA ASP A 25 -7.32 22.62 7.23
C ASP A 25 -5.85 22.22 7.06
N TYR A 26 -5.42 21.92 5.82
CA TYR A 26 -4.01 21.70 5.50
C TYR A 26 -3.14 22.90 5.87
N ARG A 27 -3.56 24.13 5.54
CA ARG A 27 -2.78 25.34 5.87
C ARG A 27 -2.66 25.57 7.37
N SER A 28 -3.70 25.25 8.13
CA SER A 28 -3.74 25.46 9.58
C SER A 28 -3.00 24.38 10.37
N ASN A 29 -3.05 23.13 9.91
CA ASN A 29 -2.65 21.98 10.72
C ASN A 29 -1.49 21.17 10.14
N ALA A 30 -1.17 21.29 8.85
CA ALA A 30 -0.07 20.51 8.28
C ALA A 30 1.26 20.99 8.86
N SER A 31 1.91 20.12 9.64
CA SER A 31 3.27 20.37 10.06
C SER A 31 4.22 20.22 8.86
N ARG A 32 5.34 20.93 8.91
CA ARG A 32 6.44 20.65 7.97
C ARG A 32 6.96 19.27 8.30
N SER A 33 6.76 18.34 7.38
CA SER A 33 7.21 16.96 7.53
C SER A 33 8.71 16.91 7.83
N LYS A 34 9.07 16.35 8.99
CA LYS A 34 10.45 15.98 9.27
C LYS A 34 10.78 14.78 8.40
N ARG A 35 11.58 15.02 7.36
CA ARG A 35 12.18 13.95 6.57
C ARG A 35 13.22 13.26 7.43
N ILE A 36 13.20 11.93 7.45
CA ILE A 36 14.25 11.15 8.07
C ILE A 36 15.20 10.73 6.96
N ASN A 37 16.50 10.96 7.15
CA ASN A 37 17.52 10.31 6.33
C ASN A 37 17.52 8.84 6.74
N THR A 38 16.95 8.00 5.91
CA THR A 38 16.96 6.55 6.12
C THR A 38 18.10 5.90 5.33
N PRO A 39 18.59 4.72 5.75
CA PRO A 39 19.55 3.95 4.96
C PRO A 39 19.02 3.59 3.57
N ALA A 40 17.70 3.58 3.40
CA ALA A 40 17.07 3.48 2.10
C ALA A 40 17.21 4.79 1.31
N SER A 41 17.46 4.68 0.01
CA SER A 41 17.35 5.74 -1.01
C SER A 41 15.95 6.39 -1.13
N LEU A 42 15.01 5.95 -0.30
CA LEU A 42 13.62 6.38 -0.24
C LEU A 42 13.42 7.61 0.65
N THR A 43 12.60 8.57 0.20
CA THR A 43 12.14 9.64 1.10
C THR A 43 11.10 9.10 2.08
N ILE A 44 11.42 9.10 3.37
CA ILE A 44 10.51 8.72 4.45
C ILE A 44 10.04 9.96 5.23
N HIS A 45 8.73 10.11 5.33
CA HIS A 45 8.08 11.11 6.19
C HIS A 45 7.84 10.52 7.57
N LYS A 46 8.24 11.20 8.64
CA LYS A 46 7.76 10.86 9.99
C LYS A 46 6.40 11.48 10.25
N GLN A 47 5.38 10.65 10.51
CA GLN A 47 4.06 11.11 10.97
C GLN A 47 4.24 11.93 12.25
N SER A 48 3.59 13.08 12.31
CA SER A 48 3.57 13.96 13.48
C SER A 48 2.25 13.86 14.23
N SER A 49 2.18 14.42 15.45
CA SER A 49 0.91 14.50 16.18
C SER A 49 -0.15 15.31 15.43
N SER A 50 0.26 16.35 14.69
CA SER A 50 -0.67 17.14 13.86
C SER A 50 -1.25 16.34 12.69
N ASP A 51 -0.51 15.34 12.19
CA ASP A 51 -0.98 14.46 11.12
C ASP A 51 -2.12 13.53 11.55
N LEU A 52 -2.31 13.32 12.86
CA LEU A 52 -3.45 12.54 13.37
C LEU A 52 -4.79 13.18 13.00
N SER A 53 -4.84 14.52 12.91
CA SER A 53 -6.03 15.25 12.46
C SER A 53 -6.37 14.99 11.00
N ALA A 54 -5.42 14.50 10.19
CA ALA A 54 -5.65 14.17 8.78
C ALA A 54 -6.56 12.94 8.60
N LEU A 55 -6.79 12.15 9.65
CA LEU A 55 -7.68 10.99 9.63
C LEU A 55 -9.13 11.36 9.25
N LYS A 56 -9.59 12.56 9.60
CA LYS A 56 -10.93 13.04 9.21
C LYS A 56 -11.11 13.17 7.69
N TRP A 57 -10.01 13.31 6.96
CA TRP A 57 -9.97 13.33 5.49
C TRP A 57 -9.68 11.96 4.89
N GLY A 58 -9.65 10.91 5.73
CA GLY A 58 -9.24 9.58 5.32
C GLY A 58 -7.75 9.44 5.07
N LEU A 59 -6.88 10.35 5.58
CA LEU A 59 -5.44 10.34 5.35
C LEU A 59 -4.66 9.93 6.61
N PHE A 60 -3.52 9.24 6.44
CA PHE A 60 -2.58 9.00 7.55
C PHE A 60 -1.70 10.20 7.88
N ALA A 61 -1.48 11.10 6.91
CA ALA A 61 -0.75 12.34 7.11
C ALA A 61 -1.19 13.39 6.10
N TYR A 62 -1.05 14.66 6.45
CA TYR A 62 -1.40 15.74 5.54
C TYR A 62 -0.51 15.71 4.29
N ARG A 63 -1.13 15.92 3.12
CA ARG A 63 -0.41 16.05 1.85
C ARG A 63 -0.67 17.40 1.24
N CYS A 64 0.41 18.07 0.81
CA CYS A 64 0.32 19.35 0.17
C CYS A 64 -0.54 19.27 -1.10
N PRO A 65 -1.62 20.07 -1.24
CA PRO A 65 -2.50 20.03 -2.40
C PRO A 65 -1.81 20.30 -3.74
N SER A 66 -0.61 20.91 -3.75
CA SER A 66 0.16 21.11 -4.99
C SER A 66 0.95 19.88 -5.44
N ARG A 67 1.03 18.82 -4.62
CA ARG A 67 1.75 17.59 -4.96
C ARG A 67 0.90 16.72 -5.89
N LEU A 68 1.58 16.19 -6.92
CA LEU A 68 0.96 15.28 -7.91
C LEU A 68 0.73 13.87 -7.35
N THR A 69 1.59 13.40 -6.45
CA THR A 69 1.51 12.06 -5.87
C THR A 69 0.46 11.99 -4.77
N SER A 70 -0.39 10.97 -4.85
CA SER A 70 -1.48 10.76 -3.89
C SER A 70 -0.96 10.46 -2.48
N PRO A 71 -1.72 10.83 -1.44
CA PRO A 71 -1.33 10.66 -0.05
C PRO A 71 -1.34 9.18 0.38
N PHE A 72 -0.93 8.95 1.64
CA PHE A 72 -1.22 7.70 2.33
C PHE A 72 -2.65 7.76 2.87
N TRP A 73 -3.50 6.84 2.44
CA TRP A 73 -4.92 6.78 2.78
C TRP A 73 -5.15 5.81 3.93
N SER A 74 -5.81 6.28 5.00
CA SER A 74 -6.23 5.45 6.14
C SER A 74 -7.31 4.42 5.79
N ILE A 75 -8.08 4.71 4.75
CA ILE A 75 -9.16 3.85 4.24
C ILE A 75 -8.68 2.90 3.14
N ALA A 76 -7.46 3.09 2.62
CA ALA A 76 -6.95 2.21 1.58
C ALA A 76 -6.56 0.84 2.16
N PRO A 77 -6.80 -0.23 1.40
CA PRO A 77 -6.31 -1.56 1.75
C PRO A 77 -4.81 -1.52 2.06
N THR A 78 -4.46 -2.05 3.23
CA THR A 78 -3.09 -2.11 3.71
C THR A 78 -2.74 -3.57 3.99
N LEU A 79 -1.69 -4.05 3.35
CA LEU A 79 -1.12 -5.36 3.60
C LEU A 79 -0.15 -5.30 4.76
N GLU A 80 -0.21 -6.27 5.67
CA GLU A 80 0.77 -6.38 6.75
C GLU A 80 1.98 -7.17 6.25
N ALA A 81 3.18 -6.74 6.63
CA ALA A 81 4.43 -7.36 6.23
C ALA A 81 5.50 -7.26 7.32
N GLU A 82 6.56 -8.05 7.15
CA GLU A 82 7.78 -7.99 7.95
C GLU A 82 9.01 -8.06 7.07
N ILE A 83 10.12 -7.56 7.60
CA ILE A 83 11.43 -7.71 6.97
C ILE A 83 11.84 -9.18 7.06
N SER A 84 12.14 -9.77 5.90
CA SER A 84 12.62 -11.16 5.82
C SER A 84 14.04 -11.27 6.36
N SER A 85 14.28 -12.31 7.18
CA SER A 85 15.63 -12.70 7.59
C SER A 85 16.47 -13.30 6.47
N HIS A 86 15.86 -13.71 5.35
CA HIS A 86 16.53 -14.45 4.27
C HIS A 86 17.00 -13.57 3.10
N GLY A 87 16.93 -12.24 3.24
CA GLY A 87 17.74 -11.26 2.50
C GLY A 87 17.63 -11.20 0.97
N THR A 88 16.83 -12.04 0.32
CA THR A 88 16.63 -11.99 -1.14
C THR A 88 15.24 -12.50 -1.56
N PRO A 89 14.64 -11.94 -2.62
CA PRO A 89 15.10 -10.78 -3.38
C PRO A 89 14.73 -9.44 -2.71
N ALA A 90 15.60 -8.43 -2.83
CA ALA A 90 15.39 -7.10 -2.24
C ALA A 90 14.26 -6.34 -2.95
N LEU A 91 13.34 -5.74 -2.19
CA LEU A 91 12.11 -5.16 -2.74
C LEU A 91 12.34 -3.93 -3.61
N LEU A 92 13.09 -2.93 -3.11
CA LEU A 92 13.22 -1.65 -3.80
C LEU A 92 13.87 -1.77 -5.19
N PRO A 93 14.97 -2.55 -5.36
CA PRO A 93 15.52 -2.82 -6.70
C PRO A 93 14.52 -3.51 -7.64
N MET A 94 13.71 -4.45 -7.14
CA MET A 94 12.69 -5.11 -7.96
C MET A 94 11.65 -4.13 -8.49
N LEU A 95 11.17 -3.20 -7.65
CA LEU A 95 10.18 -2.20 -8.04
C LEU A 95 10.68 -1.31 -9.18
N HIS A 96 11.94 -0.87 -9.09
CA HIS A 96 12.57 -0.04 -10.12
C HIS A 96 12.61 -0.76 -11.48
N ASN A 97 12.94 -2.05 -11.49
CA ASN A 97 13.04 -2.85 -12.73
C ASN A 97 11.71 -3.00 -13.47
N VAL A 98 10.57 -2.81 -12.80
CA VAL A 98 9.23 -2.99 -13.37
C VAL A 98 8.47 -1.68 -13.55
N GLY A 99 9.14 -0.54 -13.37
CA GLY A 99 8.54 0.78 -13.51
C GLY A 99 7.58 1.16 -12.39
N SER A 100 7.69 0.49 -11.24
CA SER A 100 6.99 0.86 -10.01
C SER A 100 7.88 1.77 -9.16
N THR A 101 7.26 2.66 -8.40
CA THR A 101 7.94 3.56 -7.46
C THR A 101 7.49 3.27 -6.05
N ALA A 102 8.35 3.56 -5.08
CA ALA A 102 8.02 3.48 -3.67
C ALA A 102 8.05 4.88 -3.05
N SER A 103 7.22 5.10 -2.03
CA SER A 103 7.31 6.22 -1.08
C SER A 103 7.01 5.72 0.33
N GLY A 104 7.55 6.36 1.37
CA GLY A 104 7.42 5.87 2.74
C GLY A 104 6.87 6.89 3.74
N LEU A 105 6.10 6.39 4.71
CA LEU A 105 5.61 7.11 5.89
C LEU A 105 5.91 6.27 7.14
N LEU A 106 6.80 6.76 7.99
CA LEU A 106 7.05 6.18 9.31
C LEU A 106 6.04 6.71 10.32
N LEU A 107 5.29 5.82 10.96
CA LEU A 107 4.25 6.13 11.93
C LEU A 107 4.84 6.40 13.32
N LEU A 108 4.06 7.07 14.18
CA LEU A 108 4.49 7.45 15.55
C LEU A 108 4.82 6.26 16.47
N ASN A 109 4.41 5.05 16.11
CA ASN A 109 4.63 3.80 16.83
C ASN A 109 5.79 2.94 16.27
N GLY A 110 6.58 3.48 15.34
CA GLY A 110 7.73 2.77 14.74
C GLY A 110 7.39 1.90 13.54
N ASP A 111 6.12 1.74 13.17
CA ASP A 111 5.74 1.03 11.95
C ASP A 111 6.03 1.88 10.70
N LEU A 112 6.53 1.26 9.62
CA LEU A 112 6.68 1.92 8.33
C LEU A 112 5.51 1.54 7.43
N LEU A 113 4.75 2.53 7.00
CA LEU A 113 3.80 2.39 5.91
C LEU A 113 4.53 2.70 4.60
N LEU A 114 4.80 1.67 3.82
CA LEU A 114 5.37 1.76 2.49
C LEU A 114 4.25 1.81 1.46
N LYS A 115 4.28 2.80 0.58
CA LYS A 115 3.35 2.89 -0.55
C LYS A 115 4.09 2.58 -1.83
N ILE A 116 3.58 1.61 -2.57
CA ILE A 116 4.11 1.14 -3.84
C ILE A 116 3.12 1.54 -4.92
N GLU A 117 3.58 2.27 -5.92
CA GLU A 117 2.73 2.83 -6.97
C GLU A 117 3.28 2.53 -8.36
N ASN A 118 2.37 2.24 -9.28
CA ASN A 118 2.61 2.24 -10.71
C ASN A 118 1.46 3.03 -11.40
N PRO A 119 1.44 3.15 -12.74
CA PRO A 119 0.41 3.93 -13.42
C PRO A 119 -1.05 3.47 -13.18
N ILE A 120 -1.26 2.19 -12.83
CA ILE A 120 -2.59 1.57 -12.74
C ILE A 120 -2.99 1.15 -11.31
N SER A 121 -2.04 1.02 -10.38
CA SER A 121 -2.30 0.60 -9.00
C SER A 121 -1.44 1.35 -7.99
N ALA A 122 -1.97 1.49 -6.78
CA ALA A 122 -1.25 1.95 -5.59
C ALA A 122 -1.61 1.04 -4.42
N ILE A 123 -0.60 0.55 -3.71
CA ILE A 123 -0.75 -0.44 -2.64
C ILE A 123 0.02 0.07 -1.43
N GLN A 124 -0.58 -0.08 -0.25
CA GLN A 124 0.08 0.22 1.01
C GLN A 124 0.47 -1.07 1.71
N VAL A 125 1.69 -1.10 2.22
CA VAL A 125 2.26 -2.21 2.97
C VAL A 125 2.73 -1.66 4.31
N ARG A 126 2.16 -2.14 5.42
CA ARG A 126 2.61 -1.82 6.76
C ARG A 126 3.69 -2.84 7.16
N ILE A 127 4.87 -2.34 7.46
CA ILE A 127 6.02 -3.09 7.94
C ILE A 127 6.14 -2.81 9.43
N LYS A 128 5.97 -3.85 10.25
CA LYS A 128 6.22 -3.74 11.69
C LYS A 128 7.70 -3.47 11.95
N ASP A 129 7.99 -2.60 12.92
CA ASP A 129 9.35 -2.13 13.21
C ASP A 129 10.09 -1.64 11.95
N GLY A 130 9.51 -0.62 11.34
CA GLY A 130 9.94 -0.07 10.06
C GLY A 130 11.32 0.60 10.07
N LEU A 131 11.92 0.81 11.25
CA LEU A 131 13.24 1.43 11.38
C LEU A 131 14.35 0.57 10.77
N GLY A 132 14.18 -0.75 10.73
CA GLY A 132 15.13 -1.67 10.12
C GLY A 132 15.08 -1.71 8.59
N PHE A 133 14.08 -1.10 7.95
CA PHE A 133 13.88 -1.20 6.50
C PHE A 133 14.91 -0.39 5.72
N ASN A 134 15.55 -1.03 4.74
CA ASN A 134 16.61 -0.45 3.91
C ASN A 134 16.55 -0.97 2.45
N ASP A 135 17.47 -0.50 1.59
CA ASP A 135 17.48 -0.84 0.17
C ASP A 135 17.68 -2.33 -0.14
N THR A 136 18.26 -3.11 0.77
CA THR A 136 18.48 -4.56 0.62
C THR A 136 17.39 -5.40 1.29
N SER A 137 16.40 -4.75 1.92
CA SER A 137 15.34 -5.45 2.65
C SER A 137 14.40 -6.21 1.71
N SER A 138 14.15 -7.46 2.05
CA SER A 138 13.08 -8.28 1.50
C SER A 138 11.88 -8.25 2.43
N LEU A 139 10.66 -8.43 1.90
CA LEU A 139 9.44 -8.46 2.70
C LEU A 139 8.75 -9.82 2.63
N VAL A 140 8.20 -10.25 3.76
CA VAL A 140 7.24 -11.36 3.84
C VAL A 140 5.87 -10.79 4.19
N LEU A 141 4.86 -11.11 3.38
CA LEU A 141 3.48 -10.71 3.65
C LEU A 141 2.87 -11.58 4.75
N ARG A 142 2.16 -10.94 5.67
CA ARG A 142 1.38 -11.59 6.71
C ARG A 142 -0.10 -11.56 6.34
N LEU A 143 -0.63 -12.74 6.03
CA LEU A 143 -2.03 -12.94 5.66
C LEU A 143 -2.73 -13.68 6.80
N PRO A 144 -3.30 -12.96 7.78
CA PRO A 144 -4.04 -13.61 8.86
C PRO A 144 -5.23 -14.40 8.30
N LEU A 145 -5.46 -15.60 8.85
CA LEU A 145 -6.63 -16.41 8.53
C LEU A 145 -7.87 -15.84 9.22
N ASN A 146 -8.47 -14.83 8.59
CA ASN A 146 -9.70 -14.20 9.05
C ASN A 146 -10.64 -13.87 7.88
N ASP A 147 -11.75 -13.20 8.18
CA ASP A 147 -12.76 -12.73 7.24
C ASP A 147 -12.21 -11.80 6.15
N LYS A 148 -11.07 -11.15 6.39
CA LYS A 148 -10.40 -10.26 5.44
C LYS A 148 -9.44 -11.00 4.50
N LEU A 149 -9.19 -12.30 4.70
CA LEU A 149 -8.26 -13.09 3.89
C LEU A 149 -8.55 -12.99 2.38
N PRO A 150 -9.80 -13.10 1.88
CA PRO A 150 -10.07 -13.01 0.44
C PRO A 150 -9.65 -11.66 -0.16
N SER A 151 -9.92 -10.55 0.54
CA SER A 151 -9.52 -9.23 0.07
C SER A 151 -8.01 -9.05 0.17
N GLN A 152 -7.37 -9.50 1.25
CA GLN A 152 -5.92 -9.45 1.41
C GLN A 152 -5.18 -10.25 0.34
N LEU A 153 -5.71 -11.41 -0.07
CA LEU A 153 -5.16 -12.21 -1.17
C LEU A 153 -5.24 -11.48 -2.52
N LEU A 154 -6.37 -10.81 -2.81
CA LEU A 154 -6.51 -10.01 -4.02
C LEU A 154 -5.46 -8.89 -4.06
N HIS A 155 -5.29 -8.14 -2.98
CA HIS A 155 -4.27 -7.09 -2.89
C HIS A 155 -2.84 -7.66 -2.90
N GLY A 156 -2.62 -8.84 -2.34
CA GLY A 156 -1.35 -9.56 -2.43
C GLY A 156 -0.99 -9.90 -3.88
N LEU A 157 -1.97 -10.32 -4.69
CA LEU A 157 -1.79 -10.53 -6.13
C LEU A 157 -1.52 -9.21 -6.88
N GLU A 158 -2.20 -8.12 -6.51
CA GLU A 158 -1.90 -6.80 -7.07
C GLU A 158 -0.47 -6.37 -6.76
N LEU A 159 0.02 -6.64 -5.54
CA LEU A 159 1.38 -6.35 -5.14
C LEU A 159 2.37 -7.22 -5.91
N PHE A 160 2.10 -8.51 -6.03
CA PHE A 160 2.90 -9.41 -6.83
C PHE A 160 3.03 -8.90 -8.28
N ASN A 161 1.92 -8.50 -8.91
CA ASN A 161 1.92 -7.90 -10.23
C ASN A 161 2.73 -6.58 -10.30
N ALA A 162 2.59 -5.73 -9.28
CA ALA A 162 3.32 -4.46 -9.20
C ALA A 162 4.83 -4.66 -9.04
N VAL A 163 5.27 -5.77 -8.45
CA VAL A 163 6.68 -6.11 -8.18
C VAL A 163 7.31 -6.92 -9.32
N THR A 164 6.53 -7.70 -10.06
CA THR A 164 7.03 -8.62 -11.11
C THR A 164 6.77 -8.14 -12.54
N GLY A 165 6.02 -7.06 -12.73
CA GLY A 165 5.84 -6.40 -14.02
C GLY A 165 5.06 -7.21 -15.05
N GLN A 166 5.20 -6.89 -16.35
CA GLN A 166 4.41 -7.51 -17.42
C GLN A 166 4.73 -8.99 -17.66
N GLN A 167 5.96 -9.46 -17.40
CA GLN A 167 6.33 -10.87 -17.60
C GLN A 167 5.55 -11.82 -16.69
N ALA A 168 5.07 -11.34 -15.55
CA ALA A 168 4.25 -12.12 -14.63
C ALA A 168 2.74 -12.05 -14.92
N LYS A 169 2.25 -11.28 -15.90
CA LYS A 169 0.81 -11.26 -16.21
C LYS A 169 0.25 -12.65 -16.53
N LYS A 170 1.05 -13.52 -17.16
CA LYS A 170 0.68 -14.92 -17.42
C LYS A 170 0.61 -15.76 -16.13
N ILE A 171 1.61 -15.61 -15.26
CA ILE A 171 1.66 -16.29 -13.96
C ILE A 171 0.54 -15.78 -13.06
N ALA A 172 0.37 -14.47 -12.92
CA ALA A 172 -0.67 -13.87 -12.12
C ALA A 172 -2.08 -14.16 -12.64
N HIS A 173 -2.29 -14.33 -13.96
CA HIS A 173 -3.57 -14.80 -14.47
C HIS A 173 -3.84 -16.26 -14.08
N ALA A 174 -2.82 -17.12 -14.11
CA ALA A 174 -2.91 -18.50 -13.63
C ALA A 174 -3.13 -18.52 -12.10
N THR A 175 -2.36 -17.77 -11.32
CA THR A 175 -2.50 -17.65 -9.87
C THR A 175 -3.84 -17.05 -9.48
N LYS A 176 -4.33 -16.03 -10.20
CA LYS A 176 -5.68 -15.47 -9.98
C LYS A 176 -6.75 -16.53 -10.22
N ARG A 177 -6.64 -17.33 -11.29
CA ARG A 177 -7.59 -18.42 -11.57
C ARG A 177 -7.55 -19.50 -10.49
N ILE A 178 -6.36 -19.87 -10.02
CA ILE A 178 -6.18 -20.82 -8.91
C ILE A 178 -6.78 -20.25 -7.60
N MET A 179 -6.51 -18.98 -7.30
CA MET A 179 -7.05 -18.29 -6.12
C MET A 179 -8.56 -18.16 -6.18
N THR A 180 -9.14 -17.81 -7.32
CA THR A 180 -10.61 -17.74 -7.49
C THR A 180 -11.24 -19.10 -7.25
N ASN A 181 -10.63 -20.17 -7.78
CA ASN A 181 -11.10 -21.54 -7.55
C ASN A 181 -10.97 -21.95 -6.07
N PHE A 182 -9.88 -21.58 -5.41
CA PHE A 182 -9.67 -21.81 -3.99
C PHE A 182 -10.68 -21.04 -3.12
N LEU A 183 -10.95 -19.78 -3.44
CA LEU A 183 -11.97 -18.98 -2.74
C LEU A 183 -13.38 -19.54 -2.96
N LEU A 184 -13.68 -20.01 -4.17
CA LEU A 184 -14.94 -20.70 -4.48
C LEU A 184 -15.06 -21.99 -3.66
N SER A 185 -14.02 -22.81 -3.58
CA SER A 185 -14.06 -24.05 -2.80
C SER A 185 -14.19 -23.77 -1.30
N LEU A 186 -13.48 -22.78 -0.77
CA LEU A 186 -13.62 -22.37 0.63
C LEU A 186 -15.04 -21.94 0.96
N ASN A 187 -15.67 -21.16 0.08
CA ASN A 187 -17.03 -20.65 0.26
C ASN A 187 -18.08 -21.78 0.20
N ILE A 188 -17.87 -22.77 -0.69
CA ILE A 188 -18.70 -23.99 -0.74
C ILE A 188 -18.55 -24.79 0.56
N SER A 189 -17.33 -25.01 1.03
CA SER A 189 -17.07 -25.75 2.28
C SER A 189 -17.65 -25.06 3.51
N LEU A 190 -17.55 -23.73 3.60
CA LEU A 190 -18.14 -22.95 4.69
C LEU A 190 -19.68 -23.03 4.69
N ARG A 191 -20.31 -23.00 3.51
CA ARG A 191 -21.77 -23.18 3.37
C ARG A 191 -22.24 -24.59 3.74
N ALA A 192 -21.49 -25.61 3.34
CA ALA A 192 -21.79 -26.99 3.74
C ALA A 192 -21.73 -27.17 5.27
N LEU A 193 -20.78 -26.52 5.93
CA LEU A 193 -20.63 -26.55 7.39
C LEU A 193 -21.77 -25.83 8.14
N THR A 194 -22.45 -24.88 7.48
CA THR A 194 -23.55 -24.09 8.07
C THR A 194 -24.91 -24.78 7.90
N ILE A 195 -25.07 -25.62 6.89
CA ILE A 195 -26.29 -26.41 6.64
C ILE A 195 -26.29 -27.70 7.49
N ALA A 196 -25.13 -28.17 7.93
CA ALA A 196 -24.98 -29.36 8.77
C ALA A 196 -25.14 -29.10 10.28
N ARG A 197 -25.54 -27.89 10.67
CA ARG A 197 -25.90 -27.49 12.05
C ARG A 197 -27.37 -27.14 12.12
#